data_AF-A0A2T7M5N1-F1
#
_entry.id   AF-A0A2T7M5N1-F1
#
_cell.length_a   1.000
_cell.length_b   1.000
_cell.length_c   1.000
_cell.angle_alpha   90.00
_cell.angle_beta   90.00
_cell.angle_gamma   90.00
#
_symmetry.space_group_name_H-M   'P 1'
#
loop_
_entity.id
_entity.type
_entity.pdbx_description
1 polymer ?
#
loop_
_entity_poly.entity_id
_entity_poly.type
_entity_poly.pdbx_seq_one_letter_code
_entity_poly.pdbx_strand_id
1 'polypeptide(L)' 'MATYHERMAEAAQAEAEGRTRDAMHLYRRIGEDSRTTHGKLDPRTLDAFEGMARVISAAGKTDE' A
#
# COMPACT_ATOMS: atom_id res chain seq x y z
N MET A 1 -6.10 13.35 11.96
CA MET A 1 -6.42 12.22 11.06
C MET A 1 -5.51 12.34 9.87
N ALA A 2 -4.59 11.39 9.66
CA ALA A 2 -3.71 11.42 8.50
C ALA A 2 -4.53 11.30 7.21
N THR A 3 -4.25 12.17 6.26
CA THR A 3 -4.82 12.18 4.91
C THR A 3 -4.40 10.93 4.14
N TYR A 4 -5.11 10.63 3.04
CA TYR A 4 -4.75 9.51 2.16
C TYR A 4 -3.29 9.59 1.70
N HIS A 5 -2.83 10.79 1.30
CA HIS A 5 -1.47 11.01 0.83
C HIS A 5 -0.41 10.77 1.91
N GLU A 6 -0.66 11.21 3.15
CA GLU A 6 0.27 10.97 4.26
C GLU A 6 0.42 9.47 4.55
N ARG A 7 -0.69 8.72 4.54
CA ARG A 7 -0.65 7.27 4.74
C ARG A 7 0.02 6.54 3.58
N MET A 8 -0.21 6.99 2.35
CA MET A 8 0.48 6.45 1.17
C MET A 8 1.98 6.71 1.22
N ALA A 9 2.41 7.89 1.67
CA ALA A 9 3.82 8.21 1.86
C ALA A 9 4.46 7.31 2.94
N GLU A 10 3.76 7.04 4.04
CA GLU A 10 4.22 6.11 5.08
C GLU A 10 4.41 4.68 4.52
N ALA A 11 3.46 4.21 3.71
CA ALA A 11 3.54 2.90 3.07
C ALA A 11 4.74 2.81 2.09
N ALA A 12 4.94 3.85 1.28
CA ALA A 12 6.07 3.94 0.35
C ALA A 12 7.42 4.02 1.09
N GLN A 13 7.47 4.72 2.22
CA GLN A 13 8.66 4.80 3.05
C GLN A 13 9.01 3.45 3.68
N ALA A 14 8.01 2.72 4.21
CA ALA A 14 8.22 1.38 4.74
C ALA A 14 8.75 0.41 3.68
N GLU A 15 8.28 0.53 2.44
CA GLU A 15 8.80 -0.25 1.32
C GLU A 15 10.26 0.10 1.01
N ALA A 16 10.60 1.40 0.94
CA ALA A 16 11.97 1.85 0.67
C ALA A 16 12.97 1.39 1.75
N GLU A 17 12.50 1.26 2.99
CA GLU A 17 13.27 0.73 4.13
C GLU A 17 13.36 -0.81 4.15
N GLY A 18 12.77 -1.50 3.17
CA GLY A 18 12.75 -2.97 3.10
C GLY A 18 11.82 -3.62 4.13
N ARG A 19 10.97 -2.84 4.82
CA ARG A 19 9.96 -3.34 5.76
C ARG A 19 8.73 -3.84 5.00
N THR A 20 8.93 -4.86 4.16
CA THR A 20 7.94 -5.42 3.24
C THR A 20 6.60 -5.74 3.92
N ARG A 21 6.63 -6.40 5.09
CA ARG A 21 5.40 -6.76 5.81
C ARG A 21 4.62 -5.52 6.24
N ASP A 22 5.29 -4.53 6.79
CA ASP A 22 4.66 -3.28 7.24
C ASP A 22 4.07 -2.52 6.05
N ALA A 23 4.82 -2.40 4.95
CA ALA A 23 4.35 -1.76 3.73
C ALA A 23 3.09 -2.44 3.17
N MET A 24 3.07 -3.78 3.09
CA MET A 24 1.88 -4.53 2.68
C MET A 24 0.68 -4.27 3.58
N HIS A 25 0.88 -4.24 4.91
CA HIS A 25 -0.20 -3.97 5.86
C HIS A 25 -0.75 -2.55 5.74
N LEU A 26 0.13 -1.55 5.49
CA LEU A 26 -0.26 -0.16 5.29
C LEU A 26 -1.06 0.01 4.00
N TYR A 27 -0.54 -0.46 2.87
CA TYR A 27 -1.24 -0.41 1.58
C TYR A 27 -2.60 -1.12 1.63
N ARG A 28 -2.68 -2.29 2.26
CA ARG A 28 -3.96 -3.00 2.45
C ARG A 28 -4.96 -2.15 3.24
N ARG A 29 -4.57 -1.56 4.37
CA ARG A 29 -5.49 -0.72 5.16
C ARG A 29 -5.97 0.49 4.38
N ILE A 30 -5.08 1.17 3.67
CA ILE A 30 -5.42 2.32 2.83
C ILE A 30 -6.42 1.93 1.74
N GLY A 31 -6.18 0.80 1.06
CA GLY A 31 -7.07 0.28 0.02
C GLY A 31 -8.44 -0.13 0.57
N GLU A 32 -8.50 -0.77 1.73
CA GLU A 32 -9.74 -1.17 2.39
C GLU A 32 -10.57 0.05 2.89
N ASP A 33 -9.92 1.04 3.48
CA ASP A 33 -10.55 2.30 3.90
C ASP A 33 -11.10 3.07 2.69
N SER A 34 -10.30 3.18 1.62
CA SER A 34 -10.70 3.82 0.38
C SER A 34 -11.83 3.06 -0.32
N ARG A 35 -11.77 1.73 -0.32
CA ARG A 35 -12.84 0.88 -0.87
C ARG A 35 -14.17 1.10 -0.16
N THR A 36 -14.13 1.22 1.17
CA THR A 36 -15.32 1.43 2.00
C THR A 36 -15.91 2.83 1.78
N THR A 37 -15.05 3.85 1.61
CA THR A 37 -15.46 5.25 1.53
C THR A 37 -15.82 5.69 0.10
N HIS A 38 -15.06 5.23 -0.89
CA HIS A 38 -15.12 5.71 -2.28
C HIS A 38 -15.45 4.62 -3.30
N GLY A 39 -15.41 3.36 -2.89
CA GLY A 39 -15.73 2.22 -3.73
C GLY A 39 -14.50 1.51 -4.30
N LYS A 40 -14.75 0.30 -4.81
CA LYS A 40 -13.72 -0.64 -5.27
C LYS A 40 -12.95 -0.20 -6.53
N LEU A 41 -13.53 0.68 -7.34
CA LEU A 41 -12.95 1.18 -8.59
C LEU A 41 -12.43 2.61 -8.47
N ASP A 42 -12.45 3.21 -7.27
CA ASP A 42 -11.85 4.54 -7.08
C ASP A 42 -10.33 4.45 -7.30
N PRO A 43 -9.72 5.43 -8.00
CA PRO A 43 -8.28 5.44 -8.24
C PRO A 43 -7.45 5.26 -6.97
N ARG A 44 -7.87 5.84 -5.83
CA ARG A 44 -7.14 5.72 -4.56
C ARG A 44 -7.12 4.30 -4.02
N THR A 45 -8.19 3.55 -4.26
CA THR A 45 -8.29 2.14 -3.90
C THR A 45 -7.36 1.30 -4.77
N LEU A 46 -7.34 1.56 -6.08
CA LEU A 46 -6.49 0.86 -7.03
C LEU A 46 -5.00 1.15 -6.77
N ASP A 47 -4.62 2.41 -6.58
CA ASP A 47 -3.25 2.84 -6.29
C ASP A 47 -2.70 2.16 -5.03
N ALA A 48 -3.52 2.01 -3.98
CA ALA A 48 -3.10 1.35 -2.76
C ALA A 48 -2.84 -0.16 -2.99
N PHE A 49 -3.70 -0.84 -3.74
CA PHE A 49 -3.50 -2.26 -4.07
C PHE A 49 -2.35 -2.48 -5.06
N GLU A 50 -2.11 -1.54 -5.98
CA GLU A 50 -0.93 -1.56 -6.85
C GLU A 50 0.35 -1.43 -6.03
N GLY A 51 0.39 -0.52 -5.05
CA GLY A 51 1.49 -0.42 -4.09
C GLY A 51 1.75 -1.73 -3.35
N MET A 52 0.69 -2.40 -2.89
CA MET A 52 0.80 -3.73 -2.26
C MET A 52 1.36 -4.79 -3.20
N ALA A 53 0.91 -4.84 -4.45
CA ALA A 53 1.39 -5.78 -5.45
C ALA A 53 2.89 -5.58 -5.73
N ARG A 54 3.33 -4.33 -5.87
CA ARG A 54 4.74 -3.97 -6.07
C ARG A 54 5.63 -4.47 -4.92
N VAL A 55 5.19 -4.27 -3.67
CA VAL A 55 5.92 -4.75 -2.48
C VAL A 55 6.04 -6.28 -2.48
N ILE A 56 4.96 -7.00 -2.79
CA ILE A 56 4.98 -8.47 -2.87
C ILE A 56 5.95 -8.94 -3.97
N SER A 57 5.89 -8.32 -5.15
CA SER A 57 6.80 -8.66 -6.25
C SER A 57 8.26 -8.36 -5.93
N ALA A 58 8.55 -7.29 -5.20
CA ALA A 58 9.90 -6.97 -4.74
C ALA A 58 10.40 -8.01 -3.72
N ALA A 59 9.54 -8.42 -2.77
CA ALA A 59 9.88 -9.41 -1.75
C ALA A 59 10.22 -10.79 -2.31
N GLY A 60 9.52 -11.22 -3.37
CA GLY A 60 9.79 -12.49 -4.02
C GLY A 60 11.13 -12.52 -4.75
N LYS A 61 11.62 -11.36 -5.22
CA LYS A 61 12.93 -11.24 -5.89
C LYS A 61 14.11 -11.22 -4.92
N THR A 62 13.90 -10.85 -3.66
CA THR A 62 14.95 -10.85 -2.63
C THR A 62 15.18 -12.22 -1.99
N ASP A 63 14.30 -13.19 -2.27
CA ASP A 63 14.40 -14.58 -1.78
C ASP A 63 15.14 -15.51 -2.78
N GLU A 64 15.33 -15.06 -4.04
CA GLU A 64 16.18 -15.72 -5.07
C GLU A 64 17.65 -15.27 -4.99
#